data_AF-A0A100WD19-F1
#
_entry.id   AF-A0A100WD19-F1
#
_cell.length_a   1.000
_cell.length_b   1.000
_cell.length_c   1.000
_cell.angle_alpha   90.00
_cell.angle_beta   90.00
_cell.angle_gamma   90.00
#
_symmetry.space_group_name_H-M   'P 1'
#
loop_
_entity.id
_entity.type
_entity.pdbx_description
1 polymer ?
#
loop_
_entity_poly.entity_id
_entity_poly.type
_entity_poly.pdbx_seq_one_letter_code
_entity_poly.pdbx_strand_id
1 'polypeptide(L)'
;MDWTTPPIPTAFKHVGAKGTGPGRAYLSDGHLVRAREALLGLLILRTAGQVFLAHGYGHSSMDEIALECGLARRTLYNHFAG
;
A
#
# COMPACT_ATOMS: atom_id res chain seq x y z
N MET A 1 41.74 15.16 -10.04
CA MET A 1 40.35 14.66 -10.01
C MET A 1 39.98 14.37 -8.56
N ASP A 2 39.51 15.40 -7.87
CA ASP A 2 39.08 15.42 -6.47
C ASP A 2 37.59 15.04 -6.38
N TRP A 3 37.29 13.98 -5.65
CA TRP A 3 35.94 13.44 -5.40
C TRP A 3 35.43 14.03 -4.08
N THR A 4 35.17 15.34 -4.08
CA THR A 4 34.84 16.07 -2.86
C THR A 4 33.46 15.66 -2.34
N THR A 5 33.46 14.98 -1.19
CA THR A 5 32.32 14.62 -0.33
C THR A 5 31.30 15.77 -0.22
N PRO A 6 29.99 15.55 -0.43
CA PRO A 6 29.01 16.58 -0.17
C PRO A 6 28.98 16.89 1.34
N PRO A 7 28.84 18.16 1.76
CA PRO A 7 28.75 18.50 3.17
C PRO A 7 27.51 17.86 3.78
N ILE A 8 27.72 17.10 4.86
CA ILE A 8 26.65 16.65 5.76
C ILE A 8 25.97 17.91 6.30
N PRO A 9 24.63 18.06 6.24
CA PRO A 9 23.98 19.21 6.86
C PRO A 9 24.22 19.22 8.37
N THR A 10 25.12 20.07 8.86
CA THR A 10 25.53 20.22 10.27
C THR A 10 24.46 20.88 11.16
N ALA A 11 23.17 20.77 10.84
CA ALA A 11 22.14 21.48 11.61
C ALA A 11 20.79 20.75 11.64
N PHE A 12 20.76 19.54 12.19
CA PHE A 12 19.54 19.07 12.84
C PHE A 12 19.63 19.43 14.33
N LYS A 13 19.14 20.63 14.66
CA LYS A 13 19.09 21.11 16.04
C LYS A 13 18.24 20.15 16.86
N HIS A 14 18.81 19.65 17.95
CA HIS A 14 18.12 18.80 18.89
C HIS A 14 17.02 19.57 19.64
N VAL A 15 15.83 18.98 19.60
CA VAL A 15 14.99 18.69 20.77
C VAL A 15 14.54 19.90 21.59
N GLY A 16 13.41 20.46 21.17
CA GLY A 16 12.41 21.01 22.08
C GLY A 16 11.38 19.93 22.40
N ALA A 17 11.53 19.23 23.52
CA ALA A 17 10.57 18.25 24.00
C ALA A 17 9.36 18.94 24.66
N LYS A 18 8.17 18.83 24.04
CA LYS A 18 6.85 18.66 24.70
C LYS A 18 5.80 18.33 23.63
N GLY A 19 5.67 17.05 23.28
CA GLY A 19 4.60 16.55 22.44
C GLY A 19 4.04 15.26 23.03
N THR A 20 3.13 15.40 23.99
CA THR A 20 2.22 14.33 24.42
C THR A 20 1.51 13.81 23.16
N GLY A 21 1.63 12.50 22.87
CA GLY A 21 1.47 11.91 21.52
C GLY A 21 0.14 12.15 20.81
N PRO A 22 0.09 11.88 19.49
CA PRO A 22 -0.59 10.65 19.06
C PRO A 22 0.04 10.00 17.80
N GLY A 23 0.22 8.67 17.81
CA GLY A 23 0.65 7.87 16.65
C GLY A 23 -0.30 7.88 15.43
N ARG A 24 -1.30 8.78 15.42
CA ARG A 24 -2.24 9.02 14.31
C ARG A 24 -1.89 10.26 13.46
N ALA A 25 -0.93 11.09 13.89
CA ALA A 25 -0.64 12.39 13.25
C ALA A 25 0.37 12.36 12.07
N TYR A 26 0.96 11.22 11.71
CA TYR A 26 2.10 11.17 10.77
C TYR A 26 1.83 10.51 9.41
N LEU A 27 0.61 10.06 9.14
CA LEU A 27 0.25 9.57 7.82
C LEU A 27 -0.41 10.74 7.09
N SER A 28 0.39 11.54 6.40
CA SER A 28 -0.08 12.47 5.38
C SER A 28 -1.03 11.73 4.42
N ASP A 29 -1.99 12.44 3.82
CA ASP A 29 -3.02 11.84 2.95
C ASP A 29 -2.43 10.90 1.89
N GLY A 30 -1.25 11.24 1.36
CA GLY A 30 -0.51 10.39 0.43
C GLY A 30 -0.10 9.01 0.99
N HIS A 31 0.40 8.95 2.23
CA HIS A 31 0.76 7.68 2.87
C HIS A 31 -0.46 6.81 3.16
N LEU A 32 -1.60 7.40 3.54
CA LEU A 32 -2.85 6.66 3.71
C LEU A 32 -3.35 6.08 2.40
N VAL A 33 -3.29 6.84 1.30
CA VAL A 33 -3.65 6.34 -0.03
C VAL A 33 -2.72 5.20 -0.45
N ARG A 34 -1.39 5.34 -0.29
CA ARG A 34 -0.44 4.27 -0.61
C ARG A 34 -0.63 3.02 0.26
N ALA A 35 -0.83 3.20 1.56
CA ALA A 35 -1.10 2.10 2.48
C ALA A 35 -2.42 1.40 2.15
N ARG A 36 -3.47 2.16 1.83
CA ARG A 36 -4.75 1.61 1.36
C ARG A 36 -4.56 0.80 0.08
N GLU A 37 -3.87 1.33 -0.92
CA GLU A 37 -3.60 0.59 -2.16
C GLU A 37 -2.81 -0.70 -1.89
N ALA A 38 -1.77 -0.66 -1.04
CA ALA A 38 -1.02 -1.86 -0.67
C ALA A 38 -1.90 -2.90 0.04
N LEU A 39 -2.75 -2.47 0.96
CA LEU A 39 -3.70 -3.35 1.66
C LEU A 39 -4.74 -3.95 0.70
N LEU A 40 -5.22 -3.18 -0.27
CA LEU A 40 -6.12 -3.67 -1.32
C LEU A 40 -5.45 -4.75 -2.16
N GLY A 41 -4.19 -4.56 -2.56
CA GLY A 41 -3.44 -5.55 -3.31
C GLY A 41 -3.27 -6.86 -2.54
N LEU A 42 -2.93 -6.78 -1.25
CA LEU A 42 -2.82 -7.95 -0.38
C LEU A 42 -4.15 -8.70 -0.23
N LEU A 43 -5.26 -7.97 -0.07
CA LEU A 43 -6.60 -8.55 -0.01
C LEU A 43 -6.90 -9.32 -1.30
N ILE A 44 -6.71 -8.69 -2.46
CA ILE A 44 -7.03 -9.31 -3.75
C ILE A 44 -6.18 -10.55 -4.00
N LEU A 45 -4.88 -10.50 -3.71
CA LEU A 45 -3.98 -11.66 -3.85
C LEU A 45 -4.40 -12.82 -2.94
N ARG A 46 -4.76 -12.52 -1.69
CA ARG A 46 -5.21 -13.55 -0.75
C ARG A 46 -6.50 -14.21 -1.24
N THR A 47 -7.48 -13.42 -1.65
CA THR A 47 -8.78 -13.92 -2.11
C THR A 47 -8.66 -14.68 -3.42
N ALA A 48 -7.92 -14.15 -4.40
CA ALA A 48 -7.64 -14.83 -5.66
C ALA A 48 -7.01 -16.22 -5.42
N GLY A 49 -6.06 -16.32 -4.48
CA GLY A 49 -5.49 -17.60 -4.08
C GLY A 49 -6.54 -18.60 -3.56
N GLN A 50 -7.52 -18.15 -2.77
CA GLN A 50 -8.60 -19.02 -2.30
C GLN A 50 -9.52 -19.47 -3.44
N VAL A 51 -9.91 -18.55 -4.33
CA VAL A 51 -10.76 -18.83 -5.50
C VAL A 51 -10.06 -19.85 -6.42
N PHE A 52 -8.78 -19.66 -6.71
CA PHE A 52 -8.00 -20.59 -7.51
C PHE A 52 -7.88 -21.97 -6.87
N LEU A 53 -7.73 -22.05 -5.54
CA LEU A 53 -7.68 -23.33 -4.83
C LEU A 53 -9.03 -24.04 -4.80
N ALA A 54 -10.14 -23.30 -4.74
CA ALA A 54 -11.48 -23.85 -4.66
C ALA A 54 -12.02 -24.31 -6.03
N HIS A 55 -11.77 -23.53 -7.09
CA HIS A 55 -12.41 -23.74 -8.40
C HIS A 55 -11.42 -24.15 -9.50
N GLY A 56 -10.12 -24.09 -9.22
CA GLY A 56 -9.07 -24.22 -10.22
C GLY A 56 -8.91 -22.94 -11.05
N TYR A 57 -7.72 -22.76 -11.61
CA TYR A 57 -7.38 -21.52 -12.33
C TYR A 57 -8.29 -21.25 -13.54
N GLY A 58 -8.60 -22.27 -14.35
CA GLY A 58 -9.36 -22.11 -15.60
C GLY A 58 -10.85 -21.77 -15.42
N HIS A 59 -11.43 -22.03 -14.25
CA HIS A 59 -12.82 -21.69 -13.95
C HIS A 59 -12.98 -20.42 -13.12
N SER A 60 -11.87 -19.88 -12.60
CA SER A 60 -11.89 -18.67 -11.79
C SER A 60 -11.95 -17.42 -12.67
N SER A 61 -12.68 -16.40 -12.23
CA SER A 61 -12.80 -15.13 -12.99
C SER A 61 -12.45 -13.91 -12.15
N MET A 62 -12.01 -12.82 -12.81
CA MET A 62 -11.80 -11.52 -12.16
C MET A 62 -13.08 -10.98 -11.48
N ASP A 63 -14.25 -11.31 -12.02
CA ASP A 63 -15.54 -10.96 -11.41
C ASP A 63 -15.73 -11.61 -10.06
N GLU A 64 -15.53 -12.92 -10.05
CA GLU A 64 -15.70 -13.75 -8.87
C GLU A 64 -14.72 -13.31 -7.78
N ILE A 65 -13.46 -13.04 -8.14
CA ILE A 65 -12.47 -12.49 -7.21
C ILE A 65 -12.90 -11.12 -6.67
N ALA A 66 -13.42 -10.23 -7.52
CA ALA A 66 -13.92 -8.92 -7.08
C ALA A 66 -15.11 -9.05 -6.13
N LEU A 67 -16.06 -9.91 -6.46
CA LEU A 67 -17.25 -10.19 -5.66
C LEU A 67 -16.85 -10.74 -4.29
N GLU A 68 -15.92 -11.70 -4.25
CA GLU A 68 -15.44 -12.32 -3.03
C GLU A 68 -14.59 -11.38 -2.17
N CYS A 69 -13.95 -10.38 -2.79
CA CYS A 69 -13.29 -9.29 -2.07
C CYS A 69 -14.26 -8.19 -1.58
N GLY A 70 -15.53 -8.21 -1.99
CA GLY A 70 -16.48 -7.12 -1.75
C GLY A 70 -16.12 -5.83 -2.52
N LEU A 71 -15.42 -5.94 -3.64
CA LEU A 71 -14.96 -4.82 -4.45
C LEU A 71 -15.78 -4.67 -5.73
N ALA A 72 -15.95 -3.43 -6.19
CA ALA A 72 -16.42 -3.20 -7.54
C ALA A 72 -15.36 -3.66 -8.55
N ARG A 73 -15.80 -4.27 -9.66
CA ARG A 73 -14.93 -4.77 -10.73
C ARG A 73 -13.96 -3.70 -11.26
N ARG A 74 -14.44 -2.46 -11.38
CA ARG A 74 -13.64 -1.30 -11.79
C ARG A 74 -12.50 -1.01 -10.79
N THR A 75 -12.73 -1.16 -9.49
CA THR A 75 -11.70 -0.97 -8.46
C THR A 75 -10.59 -2.01 -8.61
N LEU A 76 -10.95 -3.27 -8.84
CA LEU A 76 -9.98 -4.34 -9.08
C LEU A 76 -9.14 -4.06 -10.32
N TYR A 77 -9.77 -3.73 -11.45
CA TYR A 77 -9.02 -3.42 -12.68
C TYR A 77 -8.14 -2.18 -12.55
N ASN A 78 -8.63 -1.11 -11.91
CA ASN A 78 -7.83 0.10 -11.70
C ASN A 78 -6.59 -0.16 -10.83
N HIS A 79 -6.67 -1.11 -9.91
CA HIS A 79 -5.54 -1.48 -9.04
C HIS A 79 -4.42 -2.21 -9.81
N PHE A 80 -4.75 -3.05 -10.79
CA PHE A 80 -3.76 -3.82 -11.57
C PHE A 80 -3.39 -3.22 -12.93
N ALA A 81 -4.12 -2.23 -13.43
CA ALA A 81 -3.83 -1.56 -14.70
C ALA A 81 -2.78 -0.44 -14.58
N GLY A 82 -2.22 -0.21 -13.38
CA GLY A 82 -1.22 0.82 -13.08
C GLY A 82 0.22 0.33 -13.21
#